data_AF-A0A2V7UYE7-F1
#
_entry.id   AF-A0A2V7UYE7-F1
#
_cell.length_a   1.000
_cell.length_b   1.000
_cell.length_c   1.000
_cell.angle_alpha   90.00
_cell.angle_beta   90.00
_cell.angle_gamma   90.00
#
_symmetry.space_group_name_H-M   'P 1'
#
loop_
_entity.id
_entity.type
_entity.pdbx_description
1 polymer ?
#
loop_
_entity_poly.entity_id
_entity_poly.type
_entity_poly.pdbx_seq_one_letter_code
_entity_poly.pdbx_strand_id
1 'polypeptide(L)'
;MTDNSLRGRVLALLSHDGKPVSIRELVRRLDLDAEARRELKPVLRRLLEDGEAVKIRGTRIGLPSRMNLVVGRLTCNPAGFGFVIPETRRPGQKDLYVSAVNLKEALHGDRVVARVERMTPKGPEGRIIRVLERGLQRMVGRYEQDGRFGGHVVPFDRRVLHELFIPAGDEGGAKAGEMVRAEITRPPTATRNPIGRVLQVLGVITDPGV
;
A
#
# COMPACT_ATOMS: atom_id res chain seq x y z
N MET A 1 20.61 -23.67 6.60
CA MET A 1 20.88 -24.13 5.22
C MET A 1 20.85 -22.90 4.32
N THR A 2 21.96 -22.53 3.72
CA THR A 2 22.01 -21.41 2.77
C THR A 2 21.26 -21.83 1.52
N ASP A 3 20.15 -21.13 1.22
CA ASP A 3 19.41 -21.30 -0.03
C ASP A 3 20.34 -20.95 -1.20
N ASN A 4 20.75 -21.96 -1.98
CA ASN A 4 21.63 -21.79 -3.14
C ASN A 4 20.89 -21.31 -4.39
N SER A 5 19.58 -21.05 -4.28
CA SER A 5 18.83 -20.44 -5.38
C SER A 5 19.34 -19.04 -5.69
N LEU A 6 19.05 -18.57 -6.90
CA LEU A 6 19.36 -17.18 -7.30
C LEU A 6 18.73 -16.17 -6.32
N ARG A 7 17.55 -16.48 -5.78
CA ARG A 7 16.87 -15.66 -4.76
C ARG A 7 17.73 -15.55 -3.49
N GLY A 8 18.14 -16.68 -2.93
CA GLY A 8 18.98 -16.72 -1.73
C GLY A 8 20.31 -15.98 -1.93
N ARG A 9 20.95 -16.17 -3.08
CA ARG A 9 22.19 -15.48 -3.46
C ARG A 9 22.01 -13.96 -3.56
N VAL A 10 20.92 -13.48 -4.17
CA VAL A 10 20.60 -12.05 -4.23
C VAL A 10 20.42 -11.48 -2.82
N LEU A 11 19.59 -12.11 -1.98
CA LEU A 11 19.35 -11.64 -0.62
C LEU A 11 20.62 -11.64 0.24
N ALA A 12 21.46 -12.67 0.10
CA ALA A 12 22.75 -12.75 0.79
C ALA A 12 23.68 -11.58 0.40
N LEU A 13 23.80 -11.29 -0.90
CA LEU A 13 24.61 -10.16 -1.38
C LEU A 13 24.08 -8.83 -0.83
N LEU A 14 22.77 -8.58 -0.92
CA LEU A 14 22.16 -7.35 -0.41
C LEU A 14 22.32 -7.21 1.12
N SER A 15 22.34 -8.33 1.84
CA SER A 15 22.53 -8.35 3.30
C SER A 15 23.94 -8.01 3.72
N HIS A 16 24.94 -8.53 2.99
CA HIS A 16 26.36 -8.35 3.27
C HIS A 16 26.80 -6.90 3.08
N ASP A 17 26.41 -6.27 1.96
CA ASP A 17 26.94 -4.95 1.61
C ASP A 17 26.24 -3.80 2.34
N GLY A 18 25.01 -4.02 2.80
CA GLY A 18 24.16 -3.01 3.42
C GLY A 18 23.81 -1.82 2.53
N LYS A 19 24.28 -1.79 1.28
CA LYS A 19 24.11 -0.69 0.31
C LYS A 19 23.25 -1.15 -0.86
N PRO A 20 22.42 -0.26 -1.43
CA PRO A 20 21.66 -0.58 -2.63
C PRO A 20 22.58 -0.83 -3.83
N VAL A 21 22.26 -1.84 -4.64
CA VAL A 21 23.02 -2.25 -5.83
C VAL A 21 22.18 -2.16 -7.09
N SER A 22 22.81 -1.88 -8.23
CA SER A 22 22.17 -1.92 -9.54
C SER A 22 22.04 -3.36 -10.06
N ILE A 23 21.17 -3.56 -11.06
CA ILE A 23 21.04 -4.85 -11.76
C ILE A 23 22.39 -5.27 -12.38
N ARG A 24 23.17 -4.32 -12.92
CA ARG A 24 24.50 -4.60 -13.49
C ARG A 24 25.48 -5.12 -12.43
N GLU A 25 25.46 -4.52 -11.25
CA GLU A 25 26.28 -4.97 -10.12
C GLU A 25 25.85 -6.36 -9.63
N LEU A 26 24.54 -6.65 -9.58
CA LEU A 26 24.04 -8.00 -9.24
C LEU A 26 24.56 -9.06 -10.21
N VAL A 27 24.44 -8.82 -11.52
CA VAL A 27 24.95 -9.75 -12.55
C VAL A 27 26.45 -10.00 -12.39
N ARG A 28 27.24 -8.92 -12.24
CA ARG A 28 28.70 -9.02 -12.12
C ARG A 28 29.14 -9.71 -10.83
N ARG A 29 28.54 -9.36 -9.69
CA ARG A 29 29.00 -9.82 -8.38
C ARG A 29 28.50 -11.20 -8.00
N LEU A 30 27.37 -11.62 -8.58
CA LEU A 30 26.89 -12.98 -8.45
C LEU A 30 27.50 -13.90 -9.51
N ASP A 31 28.29 -13.37 -10.47
CA ASP A 31 28.86 -14.15 -11.56
C ASP A 31 27.78 -14.96 -12.31
N LEU A 32 26.74 -14.26 -12.78
CA LEU A 32 25.61 -14.90 -13.44
C LEU A 32 25.92 -15.22 -14.90
N ASP A 33 25.76 -16.49 -15.27
CA ASP A 33 25.72 -16.92 -16.66
C ASP A 33 24.49 -16.37 -17.41
N ALA A 34 24.40 -16.70 -18.70
CA ALA A 34 23.31 -16.21 -19.56
C ALA A 34 21.92 -16.69 -19.10
N GLU A 35 21.82 -17.87 -18.51
CA GLU A 35 20.56 -18.46 -18.05
C GLU A 35 20.10 -17.79 -16.75
N ALA A 36 20.97 -17.76 -15.73
CA ALA A 36 20.70 -17.09 -14.45
C ALA A 36 20.44 -15.59 -14.62
N ARG A 37 21.07 -14.94 -15.61
CA ARG A 37 20.78 -13.54 -15.94
C ARG A 37 19.36 -13.34 -16.48
N ARG A 38 18.79 -14.30 -17.22
CA ARG A 38 17.39 -14.24 -17.66
C ARG A 38 16.44 -14.40 -16.47
N GLU A 39 16.77 -15.29 -15.54
CA GLU A 39 16.00 -15.55 -14.32
C GLU A 39 16.08 -14.43 -13.27
N LEU A 40 17.11 -13.58 -13.33
CA LEU A 40 17.28 -12.48 -12.38
C LEU A 40 16.08 -11.53 -12.36
N LYS A 41 15.51 -11.20 -13.53
CA LYS A 41 14.40 -10.24 -13.61
C LYS A 41 13.11 -10.78 -12.95
N PRO A 42 12.65 -12.02 -13.24
CA PRO A 42 11.56 -12.66 -12.49
C PRO A 42 11.82 -12.74 -10.98
N VAL A 43 13.03 -13.14 -10.56
CA VAL A 43 13.39 -13.25 -9.13
C VAL A 43 13.31 -11.88 -8.45
N LEU A 44 13.89 -10.85 -9.06
CA LEU A 44 13.83 -9.49 -8.53
C LEU A 44 12.40 -8.96 -8.47
N ARG A 45 11.57 -9.29 -9.47
CA ARG A 45 10.17 -8.89 -9.46
C ARG A 45 9.45 -9.46 -8.22
N ARG A 46 9.59 -10.76 -7.97
CA ARG A 46 9.00 -11.42 -6.78
C ARG A 46 9.52 -10.80 -5.49
N LEU A 47 10.83 -10.65 -5.33
CA LEU A 47 11.41 -10.02 -4.14
C LEU A 47 10.90 -8.59 -3.89
N LEU A 48 10.60 -7.83 -4.95
CA LEU A 48 10.05 -6.48 -4.84
C LEU A 48 8.55 -6.49 -4.51
N GLU A 49 7.79 -7.43 -5.07
CA GLU A 49 6.37 -7.65 -4.77
C GLU A 49 6.18 -8.14 -3.32
N ASP A 50 7.03 -9.07 -2.89
CA ASP A 50 7.10 -9.61 -1.53
C ASP A 50 7.68 -8.61 -0.52
N GLY A 51 8.17 -7.45 -0.97
CA GLY A 51 8.73 -6.42 -0.09
C GLY A 51 10.05 -6.78 0.59
N GLU A 52 10.60 -7.96 0.33
CA GLU A 52 11.90 -8.41 0.85
C GLU A 52 13.06 -7.57 0.32
N ALA A 53 12.90 -7.07 -0.91
CA ALA A 53 13.75 -6.05 -1.48
C ALA A 53 12.93 -4.82 -1.85
N VAL A 54 13.60 -3.67 -1.93
CA VAL A 54 12.99 -2.42 -2.41
C VAL A 54 13.82 -1.80 -3.50
N LYS A 55 13.12 -1.23 -4.49
CA LYS A 55 13.73 -0.41 -5.54
C LYS A 55 13.71 1.06 -5.14
N ILE A 56 14.87 1.69 -5.06
CA ILE A 56 15.05 3.11 -4.75
C ILE A 56 15.37 3.96 -5.99
N ARG A 57 15.64 5.25 -5.78
CA ARG A 57 16.06 6.19 -6.83
C ARG A 57 17.26 5.63 -7.61
N GLY A 58 17.27 5.86 -8.92
CA GLY A 58 18.31 5.34 -9.82
C GLY A 58 18.21 3.84 -10.11
N THR A 59 17.06 3.19 -9.83
CA THR A 59 16.78 1.77 -10.07
C THR A 59 17.59 0.77 -9.25
N ARG A 60 18.28 1.24 -8.19
CA ARG A 60 19.03 0.37 -7.29
C ARG A 60 18.10 -0.39 -6.35
N ILE A 61 18.54 -1.58 -5.93
CA ILE A 61 17.79 -2.54 -5.12
C ILE A 61 18.53 -2.73 -3.80
N GLY A 62 17.81 -2.75 -2.69
CA GLY A 62 18.38 -2.96 -1.36
C GLY A 62 17.37 -3.60 -0.40
N LEU A 63 17.84 -4.03 0.76
CA LEU A 63 16.98 -4.56 1.81
C LEU A 63 16.32 -3.42 2.60
N PRO A 64 14.99 -3.46 2.85
CA PRO A 64 14.32 -2.45 3.68
C PRO A 64 14.97 -2.27 5.05
N SER A 65 15.36 -3.38 5.68
CA SER A 65 15.98 -3.44 7.01
C SER A 65 17.33 -2.72 7.11
N ARG A 66 18.00 -2.45 5.98
CA ARG A 66 19.28 -1.73 5.91
C ARG A 66 19.11 -0.26 5.50
N MET A 67 17.88 0.22 5.30
CA MET A 67 17.61 1.49 4.62
C MET A 67 16.64 2.42 5.37
N ASN A 68 16.45 2.20 6.67
CA ASN A 68 15.43 2.87 7.49
C ASN A 68 14.04 2.74 6.87
N LEU A 69 13.73 1.57 6.30
CA LEU A 69 12.43 1.28 5.72
C LEU A 69 11.71 0.23 6.54
N VAL A 70 10.39 0.38 6.60
CA VAL A 70 9.46 -0.55 7.22
C VAL A 70 8.53 -1.05 6.12
N VAL A 71 8.41 -2.37 6.01
CA VAL A 71 7.36 -3.03 5.23
C VAL A 71 6.30 -3.49 6.22
N GLY A 72 5.04 -3.17 5.93
CA GLY A 72 3.96 -3.38 6.88
C GLY A 72 2.59 -3.07 6.31
N ARG A 73 1.57 -3.29 7.13
CA ARG A 73 0.17 -2.95 6.81
C ARG A 73 -0.19 -1.60 7.40
N LEU A 74 -0.82 -0.74 6.60
CA LEU A 74 -1.28 0.58 7.01
C LEU A 74 -2.64 0.48 7.70
N THR A 75 -2.72 0.94 8.94
CA THR A 75 -3.98 1.17 9.67
C THR A 75 -4.19 2.66 9.81
N CYS A 76 -5.25 3.19 9.20
CA CYS A 76 -5.60 4.60 9.33
C CYS A 76 -6.43 4.83 10.59
N ASN A 77 -6.40 6.07 11.07
CA ASN A 77 -7.18 6.57 12.18
C ASN A 77 -8.17 7.63 11.67
N PRO A 78 -9.41 7.69 12.17
CA PRO A 78 -10.40 8.69 11.77
C PRO A 78 -9.94 10.16 11.88
N ALA A 79 -8.95 10.45 12.71
CA ALA A 79 -8.33 11.78 12.79
C ALA A 79 -7.37 12.12 11.62
N GLY A 80 -7.28 11.26 10.60
CA GLY A 80 -6.58 11.54 9.34
C GLY A 80 -5.13 11.07 9.27
N PHE A 81 -4.59 10.46 10.32
CA PHE A 81 -3.24 9.87 10.33
C PHE A 81 -3.30 8.34 10.25
N GLY A 82 -2.15 7.67 10.22
CA GLY A 82 -2.11 6.22 10.27
C GLY A 82 -0.86 5.66 10.94
N PHE A 83 -0.86 4.35 11.11
CA PHE A 83 0.26 3.57 11.60
C PHE A 83 0.60 2.46 10.61
N VAL A 84 1.89 2.27 10.33
CA VAL A 84 2.37 1.09 9.62
C VAL A 84 2.79 0.05 10.64
N ILE A 85 2.04 -1.05 10.67
CA ILE A 85 2.31 -2.22 11.50
C ILE A 85 3.33 -3.09 10.77
N PRO A 86 4.58 -3.24 11.27
CA PRO A 86 5.61 -4.02 10.59
C PRO A 86 5.21 -5.50 10.46
N GLU A 87 5.49 -6.12 9.31
CA GLU A 87 5.18 -7.55 9.09
C GLU A 87 6.07 -8.45 9.95
N THR A 88 7.33 -8.05 10.11
CA THR A 88 8.27 -8.71 11.02
C THR A 88 8.49 -7.81 12.23
N ARG A 89 7.75 -8.08 13.31
CA ARG A 89 7.93 -7.37 14.58
C ARG A 89 9.14 -7.92 15.33
N ARG A 90 10.04 -7.01 15.72
CA ARG A 90 11.05 -7.30 16.76
C ARG A 90 10.44 -7.06 18.14
N PRO A 91 10.89 -7.79 19.19
CA PRO A 91 10.45 -7.51 20.55
C PRO A 91 10.62 -6.03 20.90
N GLY A 92 9.56 -5.39 21.41
CA GLY A 92 9.55 -3.97 21.75
C GLY A 92 9.47 -2.99 20.57
N GLN A 93 9.37 -3.46 19.33
CA GLN A 93 9.22 -2.58 18.17
C GLN A 93 7.84 -1.93 18.14
N LYS A 94 7.81 -0.59 18.18
CA LYS A 94 6.60 0.21 18.02
C LYS A 94 6.20 0.33 16.54
N ASP A 95 4.91 0.55 16.29
CA ASP A 95 4.39 0.84 14.97
C ASP A 95 4.88 2.22 14.48
N LEU A 96 5.03 2.38 13.17
CA LEU A 96 5.48 3.63 12.56
C LEU A 96 4.31 4.59 12.41
N TYR A 97 4.36 5.72 13.10
CA TYR A 97 3.38 6.80 12.90
C TYR A 97 3.59 7.49 11.54
N VAL A 98 2.47 7.77 10.86
CA VAL A 98 2.43 8.47 9.58
C VAL A 98 1.35 9.55 9.65
N SER A 99 1.75 10.82 9.51
CA SER A 99 0.82 11.95 9.47
C SER A 99 0.01 11.98 8.17
N ALA A 100 -1.10 12.73 8.16
CA ALA A 100 -2.00 12.84 7.00
C ALA A 100 -1.25 13.16 5.68
N VAL A 101 -0.41 14.19 5.69
CA VAL A 101 0.40 14.60 4.51
C VAL A 101 1.39 13.54 4.03
N ASN A 102 1.72 12.58 4.91
CA ASN A 102 2.70 11.54 4.67
C ASN A 102 2.07 10.18 4.30
N LEU A 103 0.73 10.05 4.34
CA LEU A 103 0.00 8.88 3.84
C LEU A 103 0.01 8.81 2.31
N LYS A 104 0.03 9.97 1.63
CA LYS A 104 -0.06 10.11 0.17
C LYS A 104 -1.29 9.37 -0.38
N GLU A 105 -1.11 8.49 -1.37
CA GLU A 105 -2.16 7.72 -2.03
C GLU A 105 -2.44 6.36 -1.35
N ALA A 106 -1.89 6.11 -0.16
CA ALA A 106 -2.12 4.85 0.54
C ALA A 106 -3.45 4.88 1.28
N LEU A 107 -4.20 3.79 1.16
CA LEU A 107 -5.49 3.60 1.80
C LEU A 107 -5.36 2.70 3.03
N HIS A 108 -6.38 2.75 3.89
CA HIS A 108 -6.49 1.81 4.98
C HIS A 108 -6.41 0.36 4.47
N GLY A 109 -5.61 -0.46 5.15
CA GLY A 109 -5.44 -1.87 4.81
C GLY A 109 -4.32 -2.13 3.79
N ASP A 110 -3.79 -1.09 3.12
CA ASP A 110 -2.72 -1.26 2.14
C ASP A 110 -1.47 -1.88 2.78
N ARG A 111 -0.81 -2.75 2.01
CA ARG A 111 0.54 -3.20 2.31
C ARG A 111 1.52 -2.22 1.70
N VAL A 112 2.39 -1.65 2.52
CA VAL A 112 3.18 -0.46 2.15
C VAL A 112 4.65 -0.64 2.49
N VAL A 113 5.48 0.11 1.76
CA VAL A 113 6.84 0.46 2.18
C VAL A 113 6.79 1.89 2.70
N ALA A 114 7.25 2.08 3.93
CA ALA A 114 7.38 3.37 4.57
C ALA A 114 8.83 3.64 4.96
N ARG A 115 9.21 4.92 4.96
CA ARG A 115 10.53 5.38 5.41
C ARG A 115 10.39 5.98 6.80
N VAL A 116 11.22 5.52 7.74
CA VAL A 116 11.41 6.17 9.03
C VAL A 116 12.24 7.42 8.81
N GLU A 117 11.73 8.58 9.23
CA GLU A 117 12.40 9.88 9.05
C GLU A 117 12.96 10.40 10.37
N ARG A 118 12.32 10.07 11.49
CA ARG A 118 12.81 10.43 12.83
C ARG A 118 12.35 9.45 13.90
N MET A 119 13.09 9.43 15.01
CA MET A 119 12.71 8.74 16.23
C MET A 119 12.29 9.78 17.28
N THR A 120 11.12 9.60 17.87
CA THR A 120 10.62 10.47 18.95
C THR A 120 10.40 9.64 20.22
N PRO A 121 10.21 10.28 21.40
CA PRO A 121 9.88 9.54 22.63
C PRO A 121 8.62 8.68 22.49
N LYS A 122 7.66 9.10 21.64
CA LYS A 122 6.42 8.37 21.40
C LYS A 122 6.65 7.16 20.49
N GLY A 123 7.56 7.26 19.53
CA GLY A 123 7.96 6.17 18.64
C GLY A 123 8.55 6.67 17.33
N PRO A 124 8.75 5.77 16.35
CA PRO A 124 9.21 6.16 15.03
C PRO A 124 8.11 6.93 14.28
N GLU A 125 8.51 7.97 13.55
CA GLU A 125 7.65 8.71 12.62
C GLU A 125 8.23 8.68 11.21
N GLY A 126 7.36 8.73 10.21
CA GLY A 126 7.80 8.68 8.83
C GLY A 126 6.70 8.87 7.81
N ARG A 127 6.95 8.32 6.63
CA ARG A 127 6.08 8.51 5.46
C ARG A 127 5.97 7.29 4.57
N ILE A 128 4.84 7.17 3.88
CA ILE A 128 4.66 6.18 2.84
C ILE A 128 5.49 6.57 1.61
N ILE A 129 6.26 5.61 1.11
CA ILE A 129 7.04 5.78 -0.12
C ILE A 129 6.50 4.92 -1.27
N ARG A 130 5.78 3.84 -0.98
CA ARG A 130 5.17 2.96 -1.98
C ARG A 130 4.06 2.11 -1.38
N VAL A 131 3.04 1.83 -2.17
CA VAL A 131 2.06 0.76 -1.92
C VAL A 131 2.50 -0.49 -2.69
N LEU A 132 2.66 -1.61 -1.99
CA LEU A 132 2.99 -2.91 -2.56
C LEU A 132 1.73 -3.65 -3.00
N GLU A 133 0.69 -3.62 -2.17
CA GLU A 133 -0.55 -4.32 -2.39
C GLU A 133 -1.71 -3.48 -1.85
N ARG A 134 -2.81 -3.42 -2.61
CA ARG A 134 -4.02 -2.68 -2.21
C ARG A 134 -4.86 -3.54 -1.28
N GLY A 135 -5.13 -3.05 -0.08
CA GLY A 135 -5.94 -3.77 0.90
C GLY A 135 -7.43 -3.48 0.77
N LEU A 136 -7.77 -2.22 0.47
CA LEU A 136 -9.16 -1.80 0.27
C LEU A 136 -9.51 -1.89 -1.22
N GLN A 137 -10.39 -2.82 -1.57
CA GLN A 137 -10.94 -2.94 -2.93
C GLN A 137 -12.44 -2.68 -2.99
N ARG A 138 -13.13 -2.89 -1.87
CA ARG A 138 -14.57 -2.69 -1.73
C ARG A 138 -14.84 -2.00 -0.41
N MET A 139 -15.89 -1.19 -0.37
CA MET A 139 -16.33 -0.52 0.83
C MET A 139 -17.86 -0.51 0.92
N VAL A 140 -18.34 -0.38 2.14
CA VAL A 140 -19.74 -0.06 2.43
C VAL A 140 -19.79 1.39 2.87
N GLY A 141 -20.78 2.12 2.39
CA GLY A 141 -20.97 3.52 2.73
C GLY A 141 -22.31 4.04 2.25
N ARG A 142 -22.60 5.29 2.60
CA ARG A 142 -23.82 5.97 2.17
C ARG A 142 -23.57 6.67 0.85
N TYR A 143 -24.43 6.43 -0.14
CA TYR A 143 -24.37 7.14 -1.40
C TYR A 143 -25.01 8.52 -1.27
N GLU A 144 -24.32 9.54 -1.76
CA GLU A 144 -24.80 10.91 -1.85
C GLU A 144 -24.65 11.38 -3.30
N GLN A 145 -25.66 12.06 -3.83
CA GLN A 145 -25.65 12.53 -5.22
C GLN A 145 -25.16 13.99 -5.28
N ASP A 146 -24.14 14.25 -6.09
CA ASP A 146 -23.56 15.58 -6.30
C ASP A 146 -23.93 16.12 -7.70
N GLY A 147 -25.19 16.52 -7.83
CA GLY A 147 -25.70 17.11 -9.06
C GLY A 147 -25.70 16.12 -10.24
N ARG A 148 -25.27 16.60 -11.42
CA ARG A 148 -25.44 15.87 -12.70
C ARG A 148 -24.26 15.00 -13.11
N PHE A 149 -23.11 15.15 -12.47
CA PHE A 149 -21.87 14.50 -12.90
C PHE A 149 -21.55 13.21 -12.14
N GLY A 150 -22.36 12.86 -11.15
CA GLY A 150 -22.21 11.67 -10.33
C GLY A 150 -22.51 11.98 -8.87
N GLY A 151 -21.89 11.18 -7.99
CA GLY A 151 -22.01 11.30 -6.55
C GLY A 151 -20.78 10.75 -5.84
N HIS A 152 -20.91 10.52 -4.55
CA HIS A 152 -19.87 9.92 -3.74
C HIS A 152 -20.45 8.91 -2.76
N VAL A 153 -19.63 7.92 -2.39
CA VAL A 153 -19.93 7.01 -1.28
C VAL A 153 -19.12 7.46 -0.07
N VAL A 154 -19.81 7.92 0.96
CA VAL A 154 -19.26 8.26 2.27
C VAL A 154 -19.02 6.95 3.04
N PRO A 155 -17.77 6.58 3.36
CA PRO A 155 -17.48 5.28 3.97
C PRO A 155 -18.11 5.11 5.35
N PHE A 156 -18.63 3.91 5.63
CA PHE A 156 -19.10 3.55 6.97
C PHE A 156 -17.93 3.31 7.95
N ASP A 157 -16.88 2.63 7.47
CA ASP A 157 -15.63 2.49 8.22
C ASP A 157 -14.86 3.82 8.19
N ARG A 158 -14.86 4.53 9.31
CA ARG A 158 -14.21 5.85 9.48
C ARG A 158 -12.69 5.82 9.32
N ARG A 159 -12.05 4.65 9.21
CA ARG A 159 -10.63 4.54 8.87
C ARG A 159 -10.38 4.73 7.37
N VAL A 160 -11.41 4.58 6.53
CA VAL A 160 -11.34 4.94 5.12
C VAL A 160 -11.51 6.45 5.02
N LEU A 161 -10.40 7.16 4.83
CA LEU A 161 -10.34 8.62 4.91
C LEU A 161 -10.87 9.32 3.65
N HIS A 162 -11.01 8.59 2.56
CA HIS A 162 -11.45 9.13 1.27
C HIS A 162 -12.85 8.63 0.95
N GLU A 163 -13.70 9.56 0.56
CA GLU A 163 -14.93 9.24 -0.15
C GLU A 163 -14.60 8.64 -1.52
N LEU A 164 -15.46 7.73 -1.97
CA LEU A 164 -15.34 7.12 -3.29
C LEU A 164 -16.19 7.89 -4.28
N PHE A 165 -15.56 8.55 -5.25
CA PHE A 165 -16.30 9.22 -6.32
C PHE A 165 -16.94 8.18 -7.23
N ILE A 166 -18.23 8.34 -7.48
CA ILE A 166 -19.03 7.51 -8.37
C ILE A 166 -19.45 8.37 -9.57
N PRO A 167 -18.88 8.14 -10.76
CA PRO A 167 -19.28 8.85 -11.97
C PRO A 167 -20.76 8.63 -12.31
N ALA A 168 -21.37 9.60 -12.99
CA ALA A 168 -22.72 9.40 -13.54
C ALA A 168 -22.76 8.16 -14.47
N GLY A 169 -23.75 7.30 -14.24
CA GLY A 169 -23.91 5.99 -14.90
C GLY A 169 -23.38 4.81 -14.09
N ASP A 170 -22.56 5.04 -13.06
CA ASP A 170 -21.95 4.01 -12.21
C ASP A 170 -22.63 3.89 -10.83
N GLU A 171 -23.73 4.61 -10.59
CA GLU A 171 -24.49 4.59 -9.33
C GLU A 171 -25.31 3.32 -9.11
N GLY A 172 -25.45 2.46 -10.13
CA GLY A 172 -26.08 1.15 -9.98
C GLY A 172 -27.53 1.21 -9.46
N GLY A 173 -28.24 2.30 -9.74
CA GLY A 173 -29.61 2.56 -9.27
C GLY A 173 -29.71 3.10 -7.84
N ALA A 174 -28.59 3.39 -7.17
CA ALA A 174 -28.59 3.97 -5.84
C ALA A 174 -29.21 5.37 -5.82
N LYS A 175 -30.00 5.64 -4.79
CA LYS A 175 -30.55 6.95 -4.47
C LYS A 175 -29.77 7.58 -3.33
N ALA A 176 -29.78 8.92 -3.28
CA ALA A 176 -29.13 9.65 -2.20
C ALA A 176 -29.66 9.20 -0.83
N GLY A 177 -28.75 8.98 0.11
CA GLY A 177 -29.05 8.50 1.47
C GLY A 177 -29.04 6.98 1.63
N GLU A 178 -29.04 6.20 0.55
CA GLU A 178 -29.01 4.73 0.63
C GLU A 178 -27.61 4.21 0.98
N MET A 179 -27.57 3.16 1.78
CA MET A 179 -26.37 2.37 2.03
C MET A 179 -26.08 1.50 0.81
N VAL A 180 -24.82 1.49 0.38
CA VAL A 180 -24.37 0.76 -0.78
C VAL A 180 -23.08 0.00 -0.49
N ARG A 181 -22.90 -1.13 -1.17
CA ARG A 181 -21.58 -1.75 -1.35
C ARG A 181 -21.02 -1.27 -2.68
N ALA A 182 -19.84 -0.67 -2.66
CA ALA A 182 -19.15 -0.14 -3.83
C ALA A 182 -17.76 -0.75 -3.98
N GLU A 183 -17.22 -0.73 -5.19
CA GLU A 183 -15.85 -1.14 -5.48
C GLU A 183 -15.00 0.00 -6.02
N ILE A 184 -13.72 -0.01 -5.64
CA ILE A 184 -12.73 0.93 -6.12
C ILE A 184 -12.22 0.44 -7.48
N THR A 185 -12.55 1.15 -8.54
CA THR A 185 -12.05 0.87 -9.90
C THR A 185 -10.73 1.58 -10.17
N ARG A 186 -10.50 2.73 -9.51
CA ARG A 186 -9.23 3.46 -9.59
C ARG A 186 -8.82 3.97 -8.20
N PRO A 187 -7.58 3.69 -7.77
CA PRO A 187 -7.07 4.19 -6.49
C PRO A 187 -6.92 5.72 -6.51
N PRO A 188 -6.78 6.35 -5.33
CA PRO A 188 -6.55 7.79 -5.26
C PRO A 188 -5.24 8.18 -5.94
N THR A 189 -5.17 9.45 -6.31
CA THR A 189 -3.95 10.13 -6.74
C THR A 189 -3.66 11.29 -5.79
N ALA A 190 -2.50 11.92 -5.92
CA ALA A 190 -2.15 13.08 -5.10
C ALA A 190 -3.18 14.23 -5.14
N THR A 191 -4.01 14.31 -6.19
CA THR A 191 -4.97 15.40 -6.40
C THR A 191 -6.42 14.94 -6.54
N ARG A 192 -6.70 13.63 -6.46
CA ARG A 192 -8.05 13.08 -6.69
C ARG A 192 -8.34 11.93 -5.75
N ASN A 193 -9.57 11.92 -5.24
CA ASN A 193 -10.17 10.80 -4.52
C ASN A 193 -10.21 9.52 -5.38
N PRO A 194 -10.34 8.34 -4.77
CA PRO A 194 -10.56 7.11 -5.52
C PRO A 194 -11.85 7.21 -6.34
N ILE A 195 -11.88 6.49 -7.46
CA ILE A 195 -13.05 6.36 -8.33
C ILE A 195 -13.55 4.93 -8.21
N GLY A 196 -14.87 4.78 -8.22
CA GLY A 196 -15.51 3.49 -8.11
C GLY A 196 -16.87 3.43 -8.78
N ARG A 197 -17.55 2.33 -8.52
CA ARG A 197 -18.94 2.09 -8.93
C ARG A 197 -19.70 1.35 -7.84
N VAL A 198 -21.00 1.53 -7.81
CA VAL A 198 -21.89 0.81 -6.90
C VAL A 198 -22.08 -0.63 -7.42
N LEU A 199 -21.90 -1.60 -6.53
CA LEU A 199 -22.14 -3.01 -6.82
C LEU A 199 -23.54 -3.46 -6.38
N GLN A 200 -24.04 -2.90 -5.27
CA GLN A 200 -25.29 -3.31 -4.67
C GLN A 200 -25.85 -2.19 -3.79
N VAL A 201 -27.13 -1.89 -3.95
CA VAL A 201 -27.92 -1.11 -2.99
C VAL A 201 -28.34 -2.01 -1.85
N LEU A 202 -28.07 -1.60 -0.62
CA LEU A 202 -28.40 -2.35 0.59
C LEU A 202 -29.76 -1.90 1.17
N GLY A 203 -30.10 -0.62 1.02
CA GLY A 203 -31.33 -0.01 1.52
C GLY A 203 -31.03 1.26 2.31
N VAL A 204 -31.98 1.78 3.08
CA VAL A 204 -31.70 2.89 4.01
C VAL A 204 -31.26 2.34 5.37
N ILE A 205 -30.43 3.08 6.11
CA ILE A 205 -29.86 2.61 7.39
C ILE A 205 -30.91 2.31 8.47
N THR A 206 -32.15 2.77 8.28
CA THR A 206 -33.28 2.50 9.17
C THR A 206 -34.01 1.19 8.86
N ASP A 207 -33.71 0.55 7.72
CA ASP A 207 -34.36 -0.68 7.31
C ASP A 207 -33.81 -1.88 8.09
N PRO A 208 -34.67 -2.85 8.45
CA PRO A 208 -34.20 -4.10 9.07
C PRO A 208 -33.22 -4.85 8.17
N GLY A 209 -32.00 -5.06 8.65
CA GLY A 209 -30.96 -5.83 7.94
C GLY A 209 -29.95 -5.00 7.14
N VAL A 210 -30.02 -3.66 7.24
CA VAL A 210 -29.07 -2.69 6.66
C VAL A 210 -28.17 -2.11 7.74
#